data_AF-A0A8T5I9Y2-F1
#
_entry.id   AF-A0A8T5I9Y2-F1
#
_cell.length_a   1.000
_cell.length_b   1.000
_cell.length_c   1.000
_cell.angle_alpha   90.00
_cell.angle_beta   90.00
_cell.angle_gamma   90.00
#
_symmetry.space_group_name_H-M   'P 1'
#
loop_
_entity.id
_entity.type
_entity.pdbx_description
1 polymer ?
#
loop_
_entity_poly.entity_id
_entity_poly.type
_entity_poly.pdbx_seq_one_letter_code
_entity_poly.pdbx_strand_id
1 'polypeptide(L)' 'EDLDAQEGLLIAAGLPTKIPNAISNEDIIKVTATDKKAVGGKAMYSLPVSIGKMHDFDGKYATYVDDEVVMAALQSSR' A
#
# COMPACT_ATOMS: atom_id res chain seq x y z
N GLU A 1 -10.36 -11.10 -8.08
CA GLU A 1 -11.61 -11.19 -7.28
C GLU A 1 -11.65 -10.13 -6.20
N ASP A 2 -10.88 -10.25 -5.10
CA ASP A 2 -10.94 -9.25 -4.00
C ASP A 2 -10.31 -7.89 -4.31
N LEU A 3 -9.22 -7.86 -5.07
CA LEU A 3 -8.61 -6.60 -5.54
C LEU A 3 -9.59 -5.82 -6.42
N ASP A 4 -10.20 -6.51 -7.39
CA ASP A 4 -11.17 -5.92 -8.32
C ASP A 4 -12.43 -5.43 -7.59
N ALA A 5 -12.86 -6.15 -6.54
CA ALA A 5 -13.99 -5.74 -5.71
C ALA A 5 -13.67 -4.47 -4.89
N GLN A 6 -12.46 -4.36 -4.34
CA GLN A 6 -12.00 -3.14 -3.67
C GLN A 6 -11.94 -1.96 -4.63
N GLU A 7 -11.31 -2.15 -5.79
CA GLU A 7 -11.18 -1.10 -6.80
C GLU A 7 -12.55 -0.65 -7.34
N GLY A 8 -13.43 -1.61 -7.64
CA GLY A 8 -14.79 -1.33 -8.12
C GLY A 8 -15.62 -0.51 -7.12
N LEU A 9 -15.48 -0.77 -5.81
CA LEU A 9 -16.15 0.01 -4.78
C LEU A 9 -15.60 1.45 -4.71
N LEU A 10 -14.28 1.63 -4.80
CA LEU A 10 -13.67 2.96 -4.81
C LEU A 10 -14.17 3.78 -6.02
N ILE A 11 -14.23 3.16 -7.20
CA ILE A 11 -14.76 3.78 -8.42
C ILE A 11 -16.24 4.15 -8.24
N ALA A 12 -17.07 3.24 -7.72
CA ALA A 12 -18.49 3.51 -7.48
C ALA A 12 -18.72 4.65 -6.47
N ALA A 13 -17.79 4.84 -5.52
CA ALA A 13 -17.79 5.94 -4.56
C ALA A 13 -17.20 7.24 -5.13
N GLY A 14 -16.72 7.26 -6.38
CA GLY A 14 -16.09 8.42 -7.01
C GLY A 14 -14.69 8.74 -6.46
N LEU A 15 -14.01 7.76 -5.87
CA LEU A 15 -12.66 7.91 -5.32
C LEU A 15 -11.60 7.54 -6.38
N PRO A 16 -10.41 8.18 -6.34
CA PRO A 16 -9.32 7.85 -7.26
C PRO A 16 -8.72 6.47 -6.93
N THR A 17 -8.46 5.66 -7.97
CA THR A 17 -7.78 4.36 -7.85
C THR A 17 -6.37 4.35 -8.47
N LYS A 18 -5.94 5.49 -9.03
CA LYS A 18 -4.66 5.68 -9.69
C LYS A 18 -3.84 6.78 -9.04
N ILE A 19 -2.53 6.60 -9.01
CA ILE A 19 -1.59 7.59 -8.49
C ILE A 19 -1.42 8.72 -9.51
N PRO A 20 -1.63 10.00 -9.14
CA PRO A 20 -1.41 11.11 -10.06
C PRO A 20 0.03 11.19 -10.59
N ASN A 21 0.19 11.49 -11.88
CA ASN A 21 1.51 11.61 -12.53
C ASN A 21 2.41 12.69 -11.91
N ALA A 22 1.84 13.68 -11.24
CA ALA A 22 2.60 14.75 -10.58
C ALA A 22 3.34 14.29 -9.30
N ILE A 23 3.00 13.11 -8.76
CA ILE A 23 3.62 12.55 -7.56
C ILE A 23 4.59 11.46 -8.00
N SER A 24 5.87 11.52 -7.62
CA SER A 24 6.87 10.50 -7.95
C SER A 24 6.77 9.27 -7.02
N ASN A 25 7.20 8.11 -7.48
CA ASN A 25 7.20 6.90 -6.64
C ASN A 25 8.26 7.00 -5.54
N GLU A 26 9.38 7.63 -5.85
CA GLU A 26 10.51 7.86 -4.96
C GLU A 26 10.10 8.76 -3.79
N ASP A 27 9.32 9.81 -4.05
CA ASP A 27 8.80 10.69 -2.99
C ASP A 27 7.82 9.93 -2.09
N ILE A 28 6.97 9.06 -2.64
CA ILE A 28 6.06 8.22 -1.85
C ILE A 28 6.85 7.31 -0.90
N ILE A 29 7.86 6.59 -1.42
CA ILE A 29 8.70 5.69 -0.61
C ILE A 29 9.42 6.50 0.48
N LYS A 30 10.06 7.62 0.11
CA LYS A 30 10.78 8.48 1.04
C LYS A 30 9.90 9.03 2.17
N VAL A 31 8.69 9.49 1.85
CA VAL A 31 7.77 10.03 2.87
C VAL A 31 7.27 8.91 3.78
N THR A 32 6.88 7.77 3.21
CA THR A 32 6.34 6.64 4.00
C THR A 32 7.36 6.03 4.96
N ALA A 33 8.66 6.10 4.64
CA ALA A 33 9.75 5.72 5.53
C ALA A 33 9.81 6.55 6.84
N THR A 34 9.16 7.71 6.88
CA THR A 34 9.09 8.61 8.05
C THR A 34 7.74 8.58 8.77
N ASP A 35 6.80 7.74 8.34
CA ASP A 35 5.48 7.61 8.98
C ASP A 35 5.58 7.10 10.43
N LYS A 36 4.54 7.35 11.25
CA LYS A 36 4.48 6.86 12.64
C LYS A 36 4.56 5.35 12.77
N LYS A 37 4.17 4.58 11.76
CA LYS A 37 4.31 3.12 11.75
C LYS A 37 5.69 2.65 11.31
N ALA A 38 6.54 3.54 10.80
CA ALA A 38 7.87 3.16 10.38
C ALA A 38 8.73 2.75 11.59
N VAL A 39 9.46 1.66 11.45
CA VAL A 39 10.37 1.16 12.49
C VAL A 39 11.78 1.20 11.94
N GLY A 40 12.64 2.02 12.53
CA GLY A 40 14.02 2.20 12.07
C GLY A 40 14.14 2.85 10.68
N GLY A 41 13.21 3.74 10.32
CA GLY A 41 13.20 4.41 9.02
C GLY A 41 12.68 3.55 7.86
N LYS A 42 11.98 2.46 8.17
CA LYS A 42 11.39 1.55 7.19
C LYS A 42 9.88 1.56 7.30
N ALA A 43 9.18 1.79 6.19
CA ALA A 43 7.73 1.75 6.15
C ALA A 43 7.20 0.34 6.50
N MET A 44 6.10 0.31 7.26
CA MET A 44 5.43 -0.93 7.64
C MET A 44 4.06 -0.97 6.97
N TYR A 45 3.76 -2.07 6.27
CA TYR A 45 2.57 -2.24 5.45
C TYR A 45 1.60 -3.23 6.06
N SER A 46 0.32 -2.87 6.03
CA SER A 46 -0.79 -3.74 6.38
C SER A 46 -1.30 -4.40 5.10
N LEU A 47 -1.10 -5.72 4.99
CA LEU A 47 -1.41 -6.47 3.77
C LEU A 47 -2.69 -7.30 3.97
N PRO A 48 -3.81 -7.00 3.28
CA PRO A 48 -5.01 -7.81 3.33
C PRO A 48 -4.78 -9.15 2.61
N VAL A 49 -5.36 -10.23 3.15
CA VAL A 49 -5.42 -11.55 2.46
C VAL A 49 -6.72 -11.67 1.68
N SER A 50 -7.81 -11.15 2.24
CA SER A 50 -9.12 -11.08 1.61
C SER A 50 -9.91 -9.90 2.18
N ILE A 51 -11.06 -9.58 1.58
CA ILE A 51 -11.97 -8.58 2.17
C ILE A 51 -12.37 -9.04 3.59
N GLY A 52 -12.20 -8.14 4.56
CA GLY A 52 -12.46 -8.42 5.98
C GLY A 52 -11.36 -9.20 6.71
N LYS A 53 -10.24 -9.53 6.07
CA LYS A 53 -9.14 -10.32 6.67
C LYS A 53 -7.76 -9.76 6.35
N MET A 54 -7.02 -9.39 7.40
CA MET A 54 -5.62 -9.00 7.32
C MET A 54 -4.69 -10.21 7.45
N HIS A 55 -3.49 -10.12 6.86
CA HIS A 55 -2.45 -11.10 7.11
C HIS A 55 -1.93 -10.96 8.55
N ASP A 56 -1.82 -12.08 9.27
CA ASP A 56 -1.18 -12.14 10.59
C ASP A 56 0.31 -12.42 10.41
N PHE A 57 1.15 -11.59 11.02
CA PHE A 57 2.60 -11.70 11.06
C PHE A 57 3.02 -12.02 12.49
N ASP A 58 2.64 -13.20 12.97
CA ASP A 58 2.90 -13.70 14.32
C ASP A 58 2.34 -12.77 15.40
N GLY A 59 1.04 -12.47 15.32
CA GLY A 59 0.34 -11.57 16.23
C GLY A 59 0.52 -10.08 15.91
N LYS A 60 1.11 -9.75 14.76
CA LYS A 60 1.20 -8.38 14.22
C LYS A 60 0.42 -8.25 12.91
N TYR A 61 -0.07 -7.05 12.61
CA TYR A 61 -0.84 -6.76 11.39
C TYR A 61 -0.15 -5.76 10.45
N ALA A 62 1.15 -5.60 10.62
CA ALA A 62 1.99 -4.82 9.73
C ALA A 62 3.36 -5.48 9.61
N THR A 63 3.91 -5.50 8.40
CA THR A 63 5.23 -6.05 8.10
C THR A 63 6.06 -5.04 7.32
N TYR A 64 7.38 -5.17 7.43
CA TYR A 64 8.28 -4.52 6.49
C TYR A 64 8.11 -5.17 5.11
N VAL A 65 8.22 -4.36 4.06
CA VAL A 65 8.26 -4.77 2.66
C VAL A 65 9.40 -4.01 2.02
N ASP A 66 10.24 -4.69 1.23
CA ASP A 66 11.37 -4.05 0.57
C ASP A 66 10.92 -3.01 -0.45
N ASP A 67 11.67 -1.90 -0.52
CA ASP A 67 11.39 -0.77 -1.40
C ASP A 67 11.27 -1.17 -2.87
N GLU A 68 11.97 -2.23 -3.31
CA GLU A 68 11.85 -2.77 -4.67
C GLU A 68 10.45 -3.33 -4.95
N VAL A 69 9.85 -4.04 -4.00
CA VAL A 69 8.49 -4.58 -4.10
C VAL A 69 7.47 -3.44 -4.07
N VAL A 70 7.68 -2.45 -3.20
CA VAL A 70 6.84 -1.25 -3.12
C VAL A 70 6.91 -0.48 -4.43
N MET A 71 8.11 -0.27 -4.99
CA MET A 71 8.31 0.40 -6.27
C MET A 71 7.54 -0.28 -7.40
N ALA A 72 7.63 -1.62 -7.51
CA ALA A 72 6.89 -2.37 -8.51
C ALA A 72 5.37 -2.22 -8.35
N ALA A 73 4.87 -2.27 -7.11
CA ALA A 73 3.44 -2.07 -6.82
C ALA A 73 2.98 -0.65 -7.22
N LEU A 74 3.75 0.38 -6.86
CA LEU A 74 3.46 1.78 -7.23
C LEU A 74 3.48 1.98 -8.75
N GLN A 75 4.42 1.36 -9.48
CA GLN A 75 4.46 1.41 -10.95
C GLN A 75 3.20 0.80 -11.58
N SER A 76 2.72 -0.33 -11.05
CA SER A 76 1.49 -0.96 -11.54
C SER A 76 0.20 -0.19 -11.22
N SER A 77 0.27 0.74 -10.26
CA SER A 77 -0.85 1.53 -9.75
C SER A 77 -0.95 2.94 -10.34
N ARG A 78 -0.13 3.25 -11.36
CA ARG A 78 -0.31 4.42 -12.22
C ARG A 78 -1.37 4.15 -13.30
#